data_AF-A0A502CS20-F1
#
_entry.id   AF-A0A502CS20-F1
#
_cell.length_a   1.000
_cell.length_b   1.000
_cell.length_c   1.000
_cell.angle_alpha   90.00
_cell.angle_beta   90.00
_cell.angle_gamma   90.00
#
_symmetry.space_group_name_H-M   'P 1'
#
loop_
_entity.id
_entity.type
_entity.pdbx_description
1 polymer ?
#
loop_
_entity_poly.entity_id
_entity_poly.type
_entity_poly.pdbx_seq_one_letter_code
_entity_poly.pdbx_strand_id
1 'polypeptide(L)'
;MNELSLAVVGLDFPNADRSNRRFEMALCVPGEPVHLVREPRNKADPRAVAVVSCRAIQLGYLTAERCGWIGARIGSGEAFEALFQDHGRHAAVIRVRFGGGTVTLPAPRPTVEDEPFDWGA
;
A
#
# COMPACT_ATOMS: atom_id res chain seq x y z
N MET A 1 14.30 -3.80 14.52
CA MET A 1 13.99 -2.75 13.53
C MET A 1 13.33 -3.44 12.34
N ASN A 2 11.99 -3.62 12.34
CA ASN A 2 11.27 -4.42 11.33
C ASN A 2 10.17 -3.63 10.60
N GLU A 3 10.33 -2.31 10.53
CA GLU A 3 9.40 -1.43 9.84
C GLU A 3 9.95 -0.98 8.50
N LEU A 4 9.08 -0.96 7.49
CA LEU A 4 9.44 -0.47 6.16
C LEU A 4 8.22 0.08 5.43
N SER A 5 8.48 1.03 4.53
CA SER A 5 7.49 1.56 3.61
C SER A 5 7.56 0.79 2.28
N LEU A 6 6.40 0.41 1.75
CA LEU A 6 6.27 -0.38 0.53
C LEU A 6 5.41 0.36 -0.49
N ALA A 7 5.85 0.36 -1.74
CA ALA A 7 5.08 0.92 -2.84
C ALA A 7 4.00 -0.06 -3.29
N VAL A 8 2.80 0.48 -3.53
CA VAL A 8 1.64 -0.21 -4.09
C VAL A 8 1.41 0.30 -5.51
N VAL A 9 1.49 -0.62 -6.47
CA VAL A 9 1.42 -0.33 -7.91
C VAL A 9 0.16 -0.92 -8.53
N GLY A 10 -0.12 -0.50 -9.76
CA GLY A 10 -1.26 -1.02 -10.54
C GLY A 10 -2.59 -0.33 -10.22
N LEU A 11 -2.53 0.93 -9.78
CA LEU A 11 -3.68 1.78 -9.45
C LEU A 11 -4.62 2.05 -10.64
N ASP A 12 -4.08 2.02 -11.85
CA ASP A 12 -4.82 2.33 -13.08
C ASP A 12 -5.52 1.13 -13.70
N PHE A 13 -5.36 -0.06 -13.11
CA PHE A 13 -6.05 -1.26 -13.55
C PHE A 13 -7.35 -1.44 -12.75
N PRO A 14 -8.45 -1.82 -13.39
CA PRO A 14 -9.68 -2.15 -12.68
C PRO A 14 -9.49 -3.40 -11.81
N ASN A 15 -10.24 -3.46 -10.71
CA ASN A 15 -10.38 -4.69 -9.93
C ASN A 15 -11.21 -5.74 -10.68
N ALA A 16 -11.16 -6.99 -10.22
CA ALA A 16 -11.92 -8.10 -10.82
C ALA A 16 -13.45 -7.86 -10.76
N ASP A 17 -13.91 -7.18 -9.71
CA ASP A 17 -15.30 -6.73 -9.52
C ASP A 17 -15.62 -5.40 -10.23
N ARG A 18 -14.67 -4.87 -11.02
CA ARG A 18 -14.71 -3.58 -11.71
C ARG A 18 -14.71 -2.34 -10.81
N SER A 19 -14.44 -2.48 -9.50
CA SER A 19 -14.20 -1.33 -8.64
C SER A 19 -12.92 -0.59 -9.07
N ASN A 20 -12.90 0.73 -8.80
CA ASN A 20 -11.81 1.61 -9.21
C ASN A 20 -10.78 1.76 -8.08
N ARG A 21 -9.61 1.14 -8.27
CA ARG A 21 -8.50 1.19 -7.31
C ARG A 21 -8.05 2.61 -6.98
N ARG A 22 -8.00 3.48 -7.98
CA ARG A 22 -7.55 4.87 -7.83
C ARG A 22 -8.54 5.70 -7.03
N PHE A 23 -9.83 5.45 -7.22
CA PHE A 23 -10.89 6.07 -6.42
C PHE A 23 -10.79 5.63 -4.96
N GLU A 24 -10.69 4.33 -4.71
CA GLU A 24 -10.53 3.83 -3.34
C GLU A 24 -9.28 4.38 -2.66
N MET A 25 -8.14 4.40 -3.36
CA MET A 25 -6.90 4.98 -2.85
C MET A 25 -7.08 6.44 -2.43
N ALA A 26 -7.80 7.24 -3.22
CA ALA A 26 -8.04 8.65 -2.91
C ALA A 26 -8.96 8.85 -1.68
N LEU A 27 -9.73 7.83 -1.31
CA LEU A 27 -10.52 7.82 -0.07
C LEU A 27 -9.71 7.35 1.15
N CYS A 28 -8.55 6.74 0.94
CA CYS A 28 -7.73 6.26 2.04
C CYS A 28 -7.07 7.41 2.81
N VAL A 29 -7.09 7.32 4.13
CA VAL A 29 -6.46 8.28 5.03
C VAL A 29 -5.20 7.66 5.64
N PRO A 30 -4.09 8.41 5.77
CA PRO A 30 -2.92 7.94 6.51
C PRO A 30 -3.30 7.41 7.89
N GLY A 31 -2.95 6.14 8.14
CA GLY A 31 -3.18 5.44 9.41
C GLY A 31 -4.30 4.41 9.32
N GLU A 32 -5.08 4.41 8.24
CA GLU A 32 -6.07 3.36 8.03
C GLU A 32 -5.41 1.98 7.87
N PRO A 33 -5.98 0.92 8.46
CA PRO A 33 -5.45 -0.42 8.29
C PRO A 33 -5.60 -0.89 6.84
N VAL A 34 -4.60 -1.64 6.37
CA VAL A 34 -4.64 -2.35 5.09
C VAL A 34 -4.30 -3.83 5.29
N HIS A 35 -4.82 -4.67 4.41
CA HIS A 35 -4.59 -6.11 4.43
C HIS A 35 -3.67 -6.51 3.28
N LEU A 36 -2.74 -7.42 3.57
CA LEU A 36 -1.86 -8.04 2.58
C LEU A 36 -2.35 -9.45 2.27
N VAL A 37 -2.71 -9.70 1.02
CA VAL A 37 -3.32 -10.97 0.58
C VAL A 37 -2.42 -11.60 -0.49
N ARG A 38 -1.91 -12.80 -0.21
CA ARG A 38 -1.12 -13.56 -1.19
C ARG A 38 -2.04 -14.16 -2.25
N GLU A 39 -1.64 -14.06 -3.52
CA GLU A 39 -2.37 -14.64 -4.64
C GLU A 39 -1.52 -15.69 -5.38
N PRO A 40 -1.34 -16.91 -4.83
CA PRO A 40 -0.52 -17.95 -5.46
C PRO A 40 -1.04 -18.44 -6.82
N ARG A 41 -2.29 -18.11 -7.16
CA ARG A 41 -2.94 -18.44 -8.44
C ARG A 41 -3.03 -17.25 -9.39
N ASN A 42 -2.37 -16.13 -9.07
CA ASN A 42 -2.34 -14.98 -9.96
C ASN A 42 -1.65 -15.36 -11.28
N LYS A 43 -2.28 -15.01 -12.41
CA LYS A 43 -1.85 -15.41 -13.75
C LYS A 43 -0.54 -14.74 -14.19
N ALA A 44 -0.25 -13.56 -13.66
CA ALA A 44 0.94 -12.78 -14.03
C ALA A 44 2.14 -13.13 -13.13
N ASP A 45 1.93 -13.22 -11.82
CA ASP A 45 2.99 -13.55 -10.85
C ASP A 45 2.43 -14.35 -9.66
N PRO A 46 2.79 -15.64 -9.46
CA PRO A 46 2.33 -16.42 -8.31
C PRO A 46 2.87 -15.94 -6.96
N ARG A 47 3.79 -14.96 -6.95
CA ARG A 47 4.27 -14.30 -5.74
C ARG A 47 3.50 -13.03 -5.43
N ALA A 48 2.51 -12.65 -6.25
CA ALA A 48 1.75 -11.44 -6.08
C ALA A 48 1.13 -11.34 -4.67
N VAL A 49 1.25 -10.14 -4.10
CA VAL A 49 0.63 -9.76 -2.83
C VAL A 49 -0.25 -8.55 -3.10
N ALA A 50 -1.57 -8.77 -3.07
CA ALA A 50 -2.56 -7.72 -3.18
C ALA A 50 -2.60 -6.89 -1.89
N VAL A 51 -2.81 -5.59 -2.04
CA VAL A 51 -3.05 -4.66 -0.95
C VAL A 51 -4.52 -4.28 -0.97
N VAL A 52 -5.22 -4.50 0.13
CA VAL A 52 -6.66 -4.31 0.26
C VAL A 52 -6.94 -3.32 1.39
N SER A 53 -7.82 -2.34 1.14
CA SER A 53 -8.20 -1.34 2.14
C SER A 53 -9.06 -1.94 3.27
N CYS A 54 -9.27 -1.18 4.34
CA CYS A 54 -10.19 -1.53 5.42
C CYS A 54 -11.66 -1.67 4.96
N ARG A 55 -12.01 -1.17 3.77
CA ARG A 55 -13.32 -1.30 3.12
C ARG A 55 -13.41 -2.54 2.21
N ALA A 56 -12.43 -3.43 2.29
CA ALA A 56 -12.31 -4.64 1.47
C ALA A 56 -12.18 -4.39 -0.05
N ILE A 57 -11.73 -3.20 -0.44
CA ILE A 57 -11.46 -2.87 -1.84
C ILE A 57 -9.96 -2.96 -2.11
N GLN A 58 -9.59 -3.67 -3.18
CA GLN A 58 -8.20 -3.79 -3.56
C GLN A 58 -7.67 -2.44 -4.07
N LEU A 59 -6.52 -2.02 -3.53
CA LEU A 59 -5.79 -0.81 -3.92
C LEU A 59 -4.78 -1.11 -5.03
N GLY A 60 -4.21 -2.32 -5.06
CA GLY A 60 -3.21 -2.70 -6.03
C GLY A 60 -2.39 -3.90 -5.56
N TYR A 61 -1.12 -3.92 -5.94
CA TYR A 61 -0.17 -4.98 -5.57
C TYR A 61 1.13 -4.38 -5.05
N LEU A 62 1.85 -5.13 -4.21
CA LEU A 62 3.25 -4.83 -3.92
C LEU A 62 4.10 -4.95 -5.20
N THR A 63 5.19 -4.19 -5.26
CA THR A 63 6.15 -4.30 -6.36
C THR A 63 6.72 -5.71 -6.47
N ALA A 64 7.07 -6.13 -7.69
CA ALA A 64 7.65 -7.45 -7.96
C ALA A 64 8.96 -7.71 -7.17
N GLU A 65 9.74 -6.66 -6.90
CA GLU A 65 10.94 -6.73 -6.06
C GLU A 65 10.62 -7.15 -4.61
N ARG A 66 9.48 -6.70 -4.08
CA ARG A 66 9.12 -6.88 -2.67
C ARG A 66 8.14 -8.02 -2.43
N CYS A 67 7.31 -8.38 -3.42
CA CYS A 67 6.23 -9.36 -3.27
C CYS A 67 6.75 -10.73 -2.79
N GLY A 68 7.90 -11.20 -3.30
CA GLY A 68 8.48 -12.49 -2.92
C GLY A 68 8.90 -12.56 -1.46
N TRP A 69 9.69 -11.58 -1.01
CA TRP A 69 10.17 -11.52 0.37
C TRP A 69 9.04 -11.29 1.37
N ILE A 70 8.14 -10.34 1.09
CA ILE A 70 6.97 -10.08 1.94
C ILE A 70 6.02 -11.28 1.97
N GLY A 71 5.75 -11.88 0.82
CA GLY A 71 4.91 -13.06 0.71
C GLY A 71 5.47 -14.26 1.48
N ALA A 72 6.79 -14.42 1.55
CA ALA A 72 7.42 -15.48 2.35
C ALA A 72 7.16 -15.29 3.85
N ARG A 73 7.29 -14.06 4.38
CA ARG A 73 7.05 -13.74 5.80
C ARG A 73 5.58 -13.91 6.18
N ILE A 74 4.67 -13.47 5.31
CA ILE A 74 3.23 -13.74 5.48
C ILE A 74 2.99 -15.26 5.47
N GLY A 75 3.64 -15.99 4.56
CA GLY A 75 3.51 -17.44 4.41
C GLY A 75 4.02 -18.25 5.59
N SER A 76 5.03 -17.77 6.32
CA SER A 76 5.53 -18.40 7.54
C SER A 76 4.64 -18.16 8.76
N GLY A 77 3.56 -17.38 8.62
CA GLY A 77 2.68 -17.01 9.73
C GLY A 77 3.29 -15.96 10.66
N GLU A 78 4.28 -15.19 10.19
CA GLU A 78 4.86 -14.12 11.00
C GLU A 78 3.82 -13.02 11.25
N ALA A 79 3.65 -12.63 12.51
CA ALA A 79 2.73 -11.54 12.86
C ALA A 79 3.18 -10.22 12.23
N PHE A 80 2.24 -9.50 11.61
CA PHE A 80 2.49 -8.20 11.01
C PHE A 80 1.29 -7.27 11.15
N GLU A 81 1.57 -5.98 11.07
CA GLU A 81 0.58 -4.92 10.92
C GLU A 81 0.95 -4.08 9.69
N ALA A 82 -0.06 -3.60 8.97
CA ALA A 82 0.11 -2.75 7.80
C ALA A 82 -0.89 -1.60 7.82
N LEU A 83 -0.38 -0.38 7.63
CA LEU A 83 -1.17 0.84 7.59
C LEU A 83 -0.96 1.56 6.25
N PHE A 84 -2.02 2.19 5.76
CA PHE A 84 -1.91 3.16 4.68
C PHE A 84 -1.06 4.35 5.14
N GLN A 85 -0.04 4.71 4.37
CA GLN A 85 0.87 5.80 4.74
C GLN A 85 0.56 7.06 3.94
N ASP A 86 0.48 6.94 2.61
CA ASP A 86 0.42 8.09 1.70
C ASP A 86 0.06 7.62 0.27
N HIS A 87 -0.28 8.53 -0.62
CA HIS A 87 -0.34 8.26 -2.06
C HIS A 87 0.28 9.35 -2.93
N GLY A 88 0.96 8.93 -3.99
CA GLY A 88 1.40 9.82 -5.06
C GLY A 88 0.58 9.62 -6.34
N ARG A 89 1.02 10.30 -7.41
CA ARG A 89 0.37 10.22 -8.73
C ARG A 89 0.36 8.81 -9.33
N HIS A 90 1.36 7.99 -9.01
CA HIS A 90 1.61 6.72 -9.71
C HIS A 90 1.62 5.49 -8.79
N ALA A 91 1.67 5.69 -7.48
CA ALA A 91 1.73 4.62 -6.50
C ALA A 91 1.18 5.10 -5.16
N ALA A 92 0.57 4.18 -4.41
CA ALA A 92 0.35 4.37 -2.99
C ALA A 92 1.55 3.86 -2.18
N VAL A 93 1.64 4.28 -0.93
CA VAL A 93 2.65 3.84 0.03
C VAL A 93 1.95 3.29 1.25
N ILE A 94 2.35 2.10 1.67
CA ILE A 94 1.92 1.50 2.94
C ILE A 94 3.11 1.33 3.86
N ARG A 95 2.87 1.37 5.16
CA ARG A 95 3.85 1.09 6.21
C ARG A 95 3.57 -0.30 6.78
N VAL A 96 4.57 -1.16 6.82
CA VAL A 96 4.43 -2.52 7.37
C VAL A 96 5.43 -2.74 8.49
N ARG A 97 4.98 -3.39 9.56
CA ARG A 97 5.81 -3.87 10.67
C ARG A 97 5.64 -5.37 10.81
N PHE A 98 6.75 -6.08 10.94
CA PHE A 98 6.76 -7.51 11.26
C PHE A 98 7.29 -7.78 12.67
N GLY A 99 6.83 -8.86 13.29
CA GLY A 99 7.25 -9.28 14.63
C GLY A 99 6.42 -8.68 15.77
N GLY A 100 5.23 -8.12 15.46
CA GLY A 100 4.29 -7.57 16.44
C GLY A 100 4.64 -6.16 16.97
N GLY A 101 3.71 -5.59 17.74
CA GLY A 101 3.75 -4.21 18.24
C GLY A 101 3.12 -3.21 17.26
N THR A 102 2.86 -1.99 17.74
CA THR A 102 2.13 -0.96 17.00
C THR A 102 2.98 -0.38 15.85
N VAL A 103 2.44 -0.36 14.64
CA VAL A 103 3.01 0.40 13.52
C VAL A 103 2.95 1.90 13.82
N THR A 104 4.07 2.61 13.61
CA THR A 104 4.08 4.08 13.63
C THR A 104 4.21 4.62 12.21
N LEU A 105 3.40 5.62 11.85
CA LEU A 105 3.57 6.32 10.59
C LEU A 105 4.68 7.38 10.71
N PRO A 106 5.53 7.53 9.68
CA PRO A 106 6.39 8.71 9.58
C PRO A 106 5.53 9.97 9.44
N ALA A 107 6.10 11.14 9.76
CA ALA A 107 5.44 12.40 9.51
C ALA A 107 4.99 12.49 8.03
N PRO A 108 3.79 13.05 7.75
CA PRO A 108 3.32 13.24 6.40
C PRO A 108 4.37 14.00 5.57
N ARG A 109 4.54 13.61 4.30
CA ARG A 109 5.34 14.44 3.39
C ARG A 109 4.51 15.68 3.04
N PRO A 110 5.12 16.88 3.02
CA PRO A 110 4.45 18.05 2.47
C PRO A 110 4.07 17.76 1.02
N THR A 111 2.85 18.10 0.62
CA THR A 111 2.41 17.98 -0.76
C THR A 111 2.99 19.15 -1.56
N VAL A 112 3.24 18.95 -2.86
CA VAL A 112 3.75 20.03 -3.75
C VAL A 112 2.73 21.17 -3.87
N GLU A 113 1.47 20.93 -3.50
CA GLU A 113 0.40 21.93 -3.45
C GLU A 113 0.52 22.90 -2.26
N ASP A 114 1.38 22.60 -1.28
CA ASP A 114 1.60 23.45 -0.10
C ASP A 114 2.66 24.55 -0.32
N GLU A 115 3.30 24.62 -1.49
CA GLU A 115 4.12 25.79 -1.81
C GLU A 115 3.20 26.96 -2.20
N PRO A 116 3.18 28.06 -1.42
CA PRO A 116 2.45 29.24 -1.83
C PRO A 116 2.99 29.68 -3.19
N PHE A 117 2.12 29.67 -4.20
CA PHE A 117 2.44 30.21 -5.51
C PHE A 117 2.82 31.69 -5.32
N ASP A 118 4.11 31.99 -5.49
CA ASP A 118 4.63 33.34 -5.38
C ASP A 118 4.08 34.17 -6.54
N TRP A 119 3.15 35.06 -6.22
CA TRP A 119 2.50 35.94 -7.18
C TRP A 119 3.40 37.08 -7.68
N GLY A 120 4.66 37.19 -7.22
CA GLY A 120 5.67 38.10 -7.76
C GLY A 120 5.13 39.50 -8.07
N ALA A 121 5.00 40.33 -7.03
CA ALA A 121 4.56 41.72 -7.14
C ALA A 121 5.51 42.61 -7.96
#